data_AF-A0A563VMS3-F1
#
_entry.id   AF-A0A563VMS3-F1
#
_cell.length_a   1.000
_cell.length_b   1.000
_cell.length_c   1.000
_cell.angle_alpha   90.00
_cell.angle_beta   90.00
_cell.angle_gamma   90.00
#
_symmetry.space_group_name_H-M   'P 1'
#
loop_
_entity.id
_entity.type
_entity.pdbx_description
1 polymer ?
#
loop_
_entity_poly.entity_id
_entity_poly.type
_entity_poly.pdbx_seq_one_letter_code
_entity_poly.pdbx_strand_id
1 'polypeptide(L)'
;MKTHTEYLYSFSNASLTLKVIEHLRDRCQSMLNSVAVINLIDRWLIKIKLKDSIGVNRVKNLQAFLNELGFPYQPTPIITIALARLEIGESPVKIMNRYKVVIVAYGKPEKEEIEIFREQIVEKLGYCPQNMA
;
A
#
# COMPACT_ATOMS: atom_id res chain seq x y z
N MET A 1 -3.41 26.58 -1.17
CA MET A 1 -3.76 25.37 -0.39
C MET A 1 -2.68 24.33 -0.64
N LYS A 2 -2.00 23.83 0.40
CA LYS A 2 -1.08 22.69 0.25
C LYS A 2 -1.94 21.43 0.02
N THR A 3 -1.90 20.86 -1.17
CA THR A 3 -2.46 19.54 -1.42
C THR A 3 -1.62 18.53 -0.64
N HIS A 4 -2.25 17.70 0.20
CA HIS A 4 -1.57 16.54 0.75
C HIS A 4 -1.11 15.66 -0.42
N THR A 5 0.16 15.27 -0.43
CA THR A 5 0.73 14.39 -1.46
C THR A 5 0.77 12.93 -1.02
N GLU A 6 0.41 12.66 0.23
CA GLU A 6 0.47 11.33 0.81
C GLU A 6 -0.88 10.93 1.41
N TYR A 7 -1.27 9.69 1.12
CA TYR A 7 -2.53 9.10 1.57
C TYR A 7 -2.26 7.70 2.10
N LEU A 8 -2.96 7.31 3.15
CA LEU A 8 -2.94 5.97 3.69
C LEU A 8 -4.38 5.49 3.83
N TYR A 9 -4.71 4.38 3.17
CA TYR A 9 -6.05 3.82 3.14
C TYR A 9 -6.04 2.37 3.61
N SER A 10 -7.13 1.96 4.25
CA SER A 10 -7.37 0.59 4.69
C SER A 10 -8.47 -0.06 3.86
N PHE A 11 -8.26 -1.34 3.52
CA PHE A 11 -9.16 -2.20 2.76
C PHE A 11 -9.34 -3.52 3.50
N SER A 12 -10.52 -4.14 3.39
CA SER A 12 -10.84 -5.34 4.17
C SER A 12 -10.20 -6.62 3.64
N ASN A 13 -9.82 -6.68 2.36
CA ASN A 13 -9.28 -7.90 1.76
C ASN A 13 -8.41 -7.62 0.52
N ALA A 14 -7.68 -8.66 0.10
CA ALA A 14 -6.79 -8.62 -1.05
C ALA A 14 -7.51 -8.28 -2.37
N SER A 15 -8.77 -8.70 -2.54
CA SER A 15 -9.53 -8.42 -3.77
C SER A 15 -9.79 -6.92 -3.94
N LEU A 16 -10.16 -6.22 -2.87
CA LEU A 16 -10.29 -4.76 -2.88
C LEU A 16 -8.93 -4.07 -3.07
N THR A 17 -7.89 -4.57 -2.41
CA THR A 17 -6.51 -4.08 -2.60
C THR A 17 -6.07 -4.19 -4.06
N LEU A 18 -6.30 -5.34 -4.71
CA LEU A 18 -5.96 -5.56 -6.11
C LEU A 18 -6.72 -4.62 -7.05
N LYS A 19 -8.02 -4.38 -6.81
CA LYS A 19 -8.81 -3.39 -7.57
C LYS A 19 -8.21 -1.98 -7.46
N VAL A 20 -7.73 -1.61 -6.28
CA VAL A 20 -7.08 -0.31 -6.08
C VAL A 20 -5.75 -0.25 -6.82
N ILE A 21 -4.92 -1.28 -6.72
CA ILE A 21 -3.63 -1.33 -7.42
C ILE A 21 -3.82 -1.29 -8.94
N GLU A 22 -4.81 -2.00 -9.47
CA GLU A 22 -5.21 -1.93 -10.88
C GLU A 22 -5.60 -0.51 -11.28
N HIS A 23 -6.48 0.14 -10.52
CA HIS A 23 -6.88 1.50 -10.81
C HIS A 23 -5.69 2.48 -10.77
N LEU A 24 -4.80 2.31 -9.79
CA LEU A 24 -3.59 3.11 -9.65
C LEU A 24 -2.65 2.92 -10.84
N ARG A 25 -2.47 1.68 -11.31
CA ARG A 25 -1.66 1.31 -12.48
C ARG A 25 -2.27 1.90 -13.77
N ASP A 26 -3.56 1.74 -13.99
CA ASP A 26 -4.18 2.03 -15.28
C ASP A 26 -4.56 3.51 -15.45
N ARG A 27 -4.95 4.17 -14.35
CA ARG A 27 -5.52 5.53 -14.38
C ARG A 27 -4.63 6.58 -13.72
N CYS A 28 -3.73 6.18 -12.82
CA CYS A 28 -2.97 7.12 -11.99
C CYS A 28 -1.44 6.97 -12.08
N GLN A 29 -0.89 6.07 -12.89
CA GLN A 29 0.55 5.80 -12.89
C GLN A 29 1.42 7.05 -13.14
N SER A 30 0.98 7.97 -14.01
CA SER A 30 1.70 9.22 -14.29
C SER A 30 1.73 10.20 -13.10
N MET A 31 0.80 10.04 -12.16
CA MET A 31 0.64 10.86 -10.95
C MET A 31 1.41 10.31 -9.75
N LEU A 32 1.78 9.03 -9.77
CA LEU A 32 2.37 8.35 -8.62
C LEU A 32 3.88 8.57 -8.55
N ASN A 33 4.37 8.75 -7.33
CA ASN A 33 5.78 8.63 -7.00
C ASN A 33 6.08 7.21 -6.48
N SER A 34 5.29 6.74 -5.51
CA SER A 34 5.39 5.38 -5.00
C SER A 34 4.08 4.90 -4.36
N VAL A 35 3.95 3.59 -4.26
CA VAL A 35 2.88 2.89 -3.56
C VAL A 35 3.51 1.87 -2.62
N ALA A 36 3.01 1.76 -1.39
CA ALA A 36 3.38 0.69 -0.47
C ALA A 36 2.14 -0.09 -0.08
N VAL A 37 2.21 -1.41 -0.11
CA VAL A 37 1.13 -2.32 0.32
C VAL A 37 1.59 -3.08 1.55
N ILE A 38 0.82 -2.95 2.62
CA ILE A 38 1.07 -3.62 3.89
C ILE A 38 -0.11 -4.52 4.21
N ASN A 39 0.15 -5.77 4.58
CA ASN A 39 -0.87 -6.64 5.13
C ASN A 39 -0.78 -6.64 6.67
N LEU A 40 -1.92 -6.43 7.31
CA LEU A 40 -2.14 -6.66 8.73
C LEU A 40 -3.06 -7.87 8.87
N ILE A 41 -3.16 -8.41 10.08
CA ILE A 41 -3.96 -9.62 10.37
C ILE A 41 -5.41 -9.48 9.88
N ASP A 42 -6.01 -8.30 10.00
CA ASP A 42 -7.43 -8.06 9.74
C ASP A 42 -7.71 -7.14 8.53
N ARG A 43 -6.66 -6.56 7.92
CA ARG A 43 -6.83 -5.54 6.87
C ARG A 43 -5.58 -5.36 6.02
N TRP A 44 -5.78 -4.71 4.88
CA TRP A 44 -4.72 -4.30 3.97
C TRP A 44 -4.60 -2.78 4.00
N LEU A 45 -3.37 -2.28 4.02
CA LEU A 45 -3.08 -0.86 3.93
C LEU A 45 -2.40 -0.56 2.61
N ILE A 46 -2.77 0.56 1.99
CA ILE A 46 -2.06 1.12 0.83
C ILE A 46 -1.63 2.54 1.16
N LYS A 47 -0.31 2.77 1.23
CA LYS A 47 0.25 4.12 1.20
C LYS A 47 0.41 4.55 -0.26
N ILE A 48 -0.09 5.73 -0.59
CA ILE A 48 -0.03 6.32 -1.93
C ILE A 48 0.72 7.64 -1.80
N LYS A 49 1.85 7.75 -2.49
CA LYS A 49 2.65 8.98 -2.59
C LYS A 49 2.51 9.54 -4.00
N LEU A 50 1.95 10.74 -4.09
CA LEU A 50 1.71 11.49 -5.30
C LEU A 50 2.88 12.41 -5.63
N LYS A 51 3.01 12.79 -6.91
CA LYS A 51 3.89 13.89 -7.34
C LYS A 51 3.37 15.24 -6.85
N ASP A 52 4.26 16.21 -6.66
CA ASP A 52 3.94 17.52 -6.09
C ASP A 52 3.03 18.39 -6.98
N SER A 53 2.97 18.12 -8.29
CA SER A 53 2.33 18.98 -9.29
C SER A 53 1.02 18.42 -9.88
N ILE A 54 0.20 17.76 -9.05
CA ILE A 54 -1.07 17.17 -9.51
C ILE A 54 -2.23 18.15 -9.37
N GLY A 55 -3.07 18.22 -10.40
CA GLY A 55 -4.32 18.99 -10.36
C GLY A 55 -5.31 18.47 -9.30
N VAL A 56 -5.92 19.41 -8.56
CA VAL A 56 -6.85 19.14 -7.44
C VAL A 56 -7.98 18.16 -7.82
N ASN A 57 -8.53 18.27 -9.04
CA ASN A 57 -9.61 17.39 -9.48
C ASN A 57 -9.17 15.92 -9.60
N ARG A 58 -7.93 15.68 -10.05
CA ARG A 58 -7.39 14.32 -10.16
C ARG A 58 -7.19 13.70 -8.77
N VAL A 59 -6.73 14.51 -7.80
CA VAL A 59 -6.61 14.10 -6.41
C VAL A 59 -7.99 13.75 -5.83
N LYS A 60 -9.00 14.61 -6.03
CA LYS A 60 -10.35 14.37 -5.53
C LYS A 60 -11.00 13.12 -6.14
N ASN A 61 -10.83 12.89 -7.44
CA ASN A 61 -11.35 11.69 -8.10
C ASN A 61 -10.69 10.42 -7.53
N LEU A 62 -9.38 10.46 -7.29
CA LEU A 62 -8.69 9.35 -6.62
C LEU A 62 -9.22 9.12 -5.21
N GLN A 63 -9.35 10.18 -4.40
CA GLN A 63 -9.90 10.06 -3.04
C GLN A 63 -11.33 9.52 -3.02
N ALA A 64 -12.18 9.96 -3.96
CA ALA A 64 -13.54 9.45 -4.09
C ALA A 64 -13.55 7.95 -4.36
N PHE A 65 -12.78 7.48 -5.35
CA PHE A 65 -12.62 6.06 -5.64
C PHE A 65 -12.09 5.26 -4.44
N LEU A 66 -11.09 5.78 -3.73
CA LEU A 66 -10.54 5.11 -2.53
C LEU A 66 -11.56 5.04 -1.39
N ASN A 67 -12.37 6.08 -1.21
CA ASN A 67 -13.43 6.13 -0.20
C ASN A 67 -14.61 5.20 -0.52
N GLU A 68 -14.81 4.80 -1.78
CA GLU A 68 -15.82 3.79 -2.15
C GLU A 68 -15.40 2.37 -1.76
N LEU A 69 -14.09 2.08 -1.80
CA LEU A 69 -13.56 0.73 -1.58
C LEU A 69 -12.98 0.52 -0.18
N GLY A 70 -12.69 1.60 0.54
CA GLY A 70 -12.02 1.56 1.83
C GLY A 70 -12.20 2.86 2.59
N PHE A 71 -11.30 3.11 3.54
CA PHE A 71 -11.36 4.30 4.39
C PHE A 71 -9.96 4.85 4.69
N PRO A 72 -9.81 6.18 4.89
CA PRO A 72 -8.57 6.76 5.36
C PRO A 72 -8.12 6.11 6.67
N TYR A 73 -6.83 5.81 6.78
CA TYR A 73 -6.27 5.11 7.92
C TYR A 73 -5.21 5.95 8.61
N GLN A 74 -5.33 6.07 9.93
CA GLN A 74 -4.33 6.73 10.76
C GLN A 74 -3.27 5.70 11.18
N PRO A 75 -1.99 5.88 10.78
CA PRO A 75 -0.96 4.90 11.06
C PRO A 75 -0.64 4.83 12.56
N THR A 76 -0.42 3.62 13.06
CA THR A 76 0.20 3.43 14.38
C THR A 76 1.65 3.89 14.36
N PRO A 77 2.31 4.11 15.52
CA PRO A 77 3.73 4.47 15.55
C PRO A 77 4.63 3.48 14.81
N ILE A 78 4.35 2.18 14.93
CA ILE A 78 5.12 1.13 14.25
C ILE A 78 4.97 1.24 12.73
N ILE A 79 3.74 1.43 12.23
CA ILE A 79 3.48 1.59 10.80
C ILE A 79 4.10 2.87 10.27
N THR A 80 4.04 3.96 11.04
CA THR A 80 4.68 5.23 10.70
C THR A 80 6.20 5.06 10.53
N ILE A 81 6.85 4.38 11.47
CA ILE A 81 8.29 4.12 11.40
C ILE A 81 8.62 3.22 10.21
N ALA A 82 7.88 2.13 10.02
CA ALA A 82 8.11 1.21 8.91
C ALA A 82 8.02 1.91 7.55
N LEU A 83 6.99 2.75 7.34
CA LEU A 83 6.82 3.53 6.13
C LEU A 83 7.97 4.55 5.95
N ALA A 84 8.38 5.25 7.01
CA ALA A 84 9.49 6.18 6.94
C ALA A 84 10.83 5.48 6.59
N ARG A 85 11.07 4.28 7.14
CA ARG A 85 12.24 3.46 6.79
C ARG A 85 12.22 3.00 5.34
N LEU A 86 11.05 2.62 4.85
CA LEU A 86 10.86 2.22 3.46
C LEU A 86 11.14 3.38 2.50
N GLU A 87 10.76 4.60 2.87
CA GLU A 87 11.00 5.81 2.07
C GLU A 87 12.47 6.20 1.97
N ILE A 88 13.27 5.96 3.01
CA ILE A 88 14.72 6.19 2.96
C ILE A 88 15.49 5.03 2.28
N GLY A 89 14.78 4.06 1.71
CA GLY A 89 15.36 2.95 0.95
C GLY A 89 15.84 1.77 1.81
N GLU A 90 15.42 1.67 3.07
CA GLU A 90 15.72 0.48 3.88
C GLU A 90 14.98 -0.75 3.30
N SER A 91 15.66 -1.90 3.25
CA SER A 91 15.12 -3.12 2.65
C SER A 91 13.79 -3.54 3.31
N PRO A 92 12.73 -3.85 2.53
CA PRO A 92 11.46 -4.34 3.07
C PRO A 92 11.64 -5.51 4.04
N VAL A 93 12.49 -6.49 3.70
CA VAL A 93 12.78 -7.66 4.54
C VAL A 93 13.37 -7.25 5.89
N LYS A 94 14.29 -6.29 5.93
CA LYS A 94 14.86 -5.77 7.19
C LYS A 94 13.80 -5.09 8.04
N ILE A 95 12.94 -4.28 7.42
CA ILE A 95 11.84 -3.58 8.09
C ILE A 95 10.84 -4.60 8.67
N MET A 96 10.43 -5.59 7.87
CA MET A 96 9.50 -6.64 8.32
C MET A 96 10.05 -7.40 9.53
N ASN A 97 11.32 -7.81 9.48
CA ASN A 97 11.97 -8.55 10.57
C ASN A 97 12.07 -7.73 11.86
N ARG A 98 12.36 -6.43 11.74
CA ARG A 98 12.56 -5.52 12.87
C ARG A 98 11.26 -5.05 13.51
N TYR A 99 10.28 -4.66 12.70
CA TYR A 99 9.05 -4.01 13.16
C TYR A 99 7.83 -4.92 13.17
N LYS A 100 7.99 -6.18 12.75
CA LYS A 100 6.91 -7.19 12.69
C LYS A 100 5.70 -6.70 11.89
N VAL A 101 5.98 -6.02 10.78
CA VAL A 101 4.99 -5.60 9.78
C VAL A 101 5.15 -6.47 8.54
N VAL A 102 4.08 -6.68 7.77
CA VAL A 102 4.16 -7.43 6.52
C VAL A 102 4.06 -6.47 5.35
N ILE A 103 5.20 -6.17 4.73
CA ILE A 103 5.27 -5.35 3.51
C ILE A 103 5.15 -6.30 2.33
N VAL A 104 4.05 -6.18 1.59
CA VAL A 104 3.75 -7.05 0.44
C VAL A 104 4.38 -6.48 -0.84
N ALA A 105 4.27 -5.17 -1.05
CA ALA A 105 4.82 -4.52 -2.23
C ALA A 105 5.27 -3.08 -1.94
N TYR A 106 6.28 -2.60 -2.66
CA TYR A 106 6.72 -1.20 -2.62
C TYR A 106 7.25 -0.73 -3.98
N GLY A 107 6.89 0.48 -4.38
CA GLY A 107 7.35 1.11 -5.61
C GLY A 107 6.21 1.40 -6.57
N LYS A 108 6.27 0.82 -7.78
CA LYS A 108 5.18 0.94 -8.76
C LYS A 108 3.95 0.13 -8.31
N PRO A 109 2.73 0.52 -8.73
CA PRO A 109 1.51 -0.23 -8.44
C PRO A 109 1.47 -1.53 -9.26
N GLU A 110 2.21 -2.53 -8.79
CA GLU A 110 2.30 -3.84 -9.42
C GLU A 110 1.46 -4.87 -8.64
N LYS A 111 0.76 -5.77 -9.35
CA LYS A 111 -0.20 -6.73 -8.76
C LYS A 111 0.47 -8.02 -8.31
N GLU A 112 1.59 -8.37 -8.94
CA GLU A 112 2.15 -9.72 -8.96
C GLU A 112 2.50 -10.19 -7.54
N GLU A 113 3.18 -9.36 -6.75
CA GLU A 113 3.51 -9.66 -5.34
C GLU A 113 2.26 -9.83 -4.45
N ILE A 114 1.19 -9.09 -4.73
CA ILE A 114 -0.06 -9.14 -3.96
C ILE A 114 -0.83 -10.42 -4.27
N GLU A 115 -0.81 -10.85 -5.53
CA GLU A 115 -1.42 -12.11 -5.95
C GLU A 115 -0.67 -13.31 -5.37
N ILE A 116 0.66 -13.32 -5.46
CA ILE A 116 1.51 -14.35 -4.84
C ILE A 116 1.24 -14.42 -3.33
N PHE A 117 1.21 -13.28 -2.65
CA PHE A 117 0.95 -13.26 -1.21
C PHE A 117 -0.47 -13.71 -0.86
N ARG A 118 -1.48 -13.32 -1.67
CA ARG A 118 -2.87 -13.80 -1.51
C ARG A 118 -2.95 -15.32 -1.64
N GLU A 119 -2.32 -15.89 -2.66
CA GLU A 119 -2.28 -17.34 -2.88
C GLU A 119 -1.60 -18.04 -1.71
N GLN A 120 -0.47 -17.53 -1.23
CA GLN A 120 0.23 -18.10 -0.08
C GLN A 120 -0.60 -18.07 1.21
N ILE A 121 -1.43 -17.03 1.44
CA ILE A 121 -2.37 -17.00 2.58
C ILE A 121 -3.47 -18.06 2.41
N VAL A 122 -3.98 -18.24 1.20
CA VAL A 122 -5.07 -19.20 0.92
C VAL A 122 -4.55 -20.64 1.00
N GLU A 123 -3.33 -20.88 0.51
CA GLU A 123 -2.66 -22.20 0.53
C GLU A 123 -2.10 -22.56 1.91
N LYS A 124 -1.74 -21.57 2.75
CA LYS A 124 -1.25 -21.79 4.11
C LYS A 124 -2.10 -21.05 5.13
N LEU A 125 -2.84 -21.82 5.92
CA LEU A 125 -3.40 -21.40 7.21
C LEU A 125 -2.39 -20.54 8.01
N GLY A 126 -2.63 -19.22 8.08
CA GLY A 126 -2.27 -18.38 9.22
C GLY A 126 -0.80 -18.01 9.49
N TYR A 127 0.12 -18.05 8.52
CA TYR A 127 1.50 -17.55 8.75
C TYR A 127 2.10 -16.77 7.57
N CYS A 128 2.69 -15.62 7.90
CA CYS A 128 3.41 -14.73 6.98
C CYS A 128 4.63 -15.44 6.35
N PRO A 129 4.96 -15.22 5.07
CA PRO A 129 6.09 -15.87 4.43
C PRO A 129 7.39 -15.38 5.07
N GLN A 130 8.08 -16.28 5.76
CA GLN A 130 9.52 -16.17 5.92
C GLN A 130 10.14 -16.55 4.57
N ASN A 131 10.94 -15.65 4.04
CA ASN A 131 11.83 -15.84 2.89
C ASN A 131 11.16 -15.64 1.52
N MET A 132 11.00 -14.38 1.13
CA MET A 132 11.25 -14.00 -0.27
C MET A 132 12.67 -13.43 -0.30
N ALA A 133 13.61 -14.35 -0.55
CA ALA A 133 15.03 -14.09 -0.74
C ALA A 133 15.34 -14.02 -2.24
#